data_AF-A0A7S3U7P9-F1
#
_entry.id   AF-A0A7S3U7P9-F1
#
_cell.length_a   1.000
_cell.length_b   1.000
_cell.length_c   1.000
_cell.angle_alpha   90.00
_cell.angle_beta   90.00
_cell.angle_gamma   90.00
#
_symmetry.space_group_name_H-M   'P 1'
#
loop_
_entity.id
_entity.type
_entity.pdbx_description
1 polymer ?
#
loop_
_entity_poly.entity_id
_entity_poly.type
_entity_poly.pdbx_seq_one_letter_code
_entity_poly.pdbx_strand_id
1 'polypeptide(L)'
;GALDMGGESTQISFIPAETSILANFFPMHVGLGAGPIHLYTHSFLSFGYVTAFQRVSMRILGQLAHRGTKEMHHPCMLKGVSWHVQADKFGVSTTETPARTEGPIHLQGAGDFERCSQAARALLIEA
;
A
#
# COMPACT_ATOMS: atom_id res chain seq x y z
N GLY A 1 14.20 -17.06 -1.16
CA GLY A 1 13.21 -16.25 -1.89
C GLY A 1 13.58 -14.79 -1.83
N ALA A 2 12.80 -13.94 -2.47
CA ALA A 2 12.97 -12.49 -2.53
C ALA A 2 11.67 -11.81 -2.10
N LEU A 3 11.82 -10.67 -1.41
CA LEU A 3 10.76 -9.72 -1.09
C LEU A 3 11.20 -8.38 -1.67
N ASP A 4 10.37 -7.79 -2.52
CA ASP A 4 10.61 -6.49 -3.13
C ASP A 4 9.43 -5.55 -2.81
N MET A 5 9.73 -4.32 -2.45
CA MET A 5 8.72 -3.31 -2.13
C MET A 5 9.07 -2.02 -2.86
N GLY A 6 8.32 -1.75 -3.93
CA GLY A 6 8.40 -0.50 -4.67
C GLY A 6 7.45 0.57 -4.11
N GLY A 7 7.32 1.67 -4.87
CA GLY A 7 6.34 2.71 -4.57
C GLY A 7 4.90 2.24 -4.81
N GLU A 8 4.67 1.50 -5.88
CA GLU A 8 3.31 1.17 -6.34
C GLU A 8 2.88 -0.27 -6.01
N SER A 9 3.82 -1.22 -6.07
CA SER A 9 3.58 -2.65 -5.84
C SER A 9 4.58 -3.24 -4.85
N THR A 10 4.26 -4.44 -4.36
CA THR A 10 5.14 -5.29 -3.58
C THR A 10 5.11 -6.70 -4.14
N GLN A 11 6.24 -7.39 -4.13
CA GLN A 11 6.44 -8.69 -4.75
C GLN A 11 7.03 -9.67 -3.76
N ILE A 12 6.61 -10.93 -3.92
CA ILE A 12 7.18 -12.07 -3.22
C ILE A 12 7.48 -13.17 -4.23
N SER A 13 8.70 -13.67 -4.20
CA SER A 13 9.13 -14.76 -5.09
C SER A 13 9.92 -15.81 -4.32
N PHE A 14 9.55 -17.08 -4.41
CA PHE A 14 10.29 -18.17 -3.76
C PHE A 14 10.02 -19.51 -4.41
N ILE A 15 10.92 -20.47 -4.19
CA ILE A 15 10.70 -21.87 -4.52
C ILE A 15 10.03 -22.50 -3.29
N PRO A 16 8.76 -22.95 -3.39
CA PRO A 16 8.06 -23.57 -2.28
C PRO A 16 8.62 -24.96 -1.98
N ALA A 17 8.52 -25.41 -0.72
CA ALA A 17 8.90 -26.76 -0.33
C ALA A 17 7.93 -27.81 -0.90
N GLU A 18 6.64 -27.47 -1.01
CA GLU A 18 5.60 -28.31 -1.60
C GLU A 18 4.95 -27.58 -2.78
N THR A 19 4.78 -28.29 -3.90
CA THR A 19 4.14 -27.75 -5.09
C THR A 19 2.65 -28.11 -5.09
N SER A 20 1.79 -27.12 -4.86
CA SER A 20 0.34 -27.24 -5.09
C SER A 20 -0.04 -26.84 -6.52
N ILE A 21 -0.93 -27.59 -7.16
CA ILE A 21 -1.49 -27.22 -8.49
C ILE A 21 -2.24 -25.87 -8.48
N LEU A 22 -2.67 -25.40 -7.30
CA LEU A 22 -3.40 -24.13 -7.14
C LEU A 22 -2.47 -22.92 -6.96
N ALA A 23 -1.17 -23.12 -6.82
CA ALA A 23 -0.27 -22.07 -6.33
C ALA A 23 0.27 -21.13 -7.43
N ASN A 24 -0.41 -21.00 -8.58
CA ASN A 24 -0.04 -20.06 -9.66
C ASN A 24 1.47 -20.04 -9.96
N PHE A 25 2.09 -21.22 -10.03
CA PHE A 25 3.53 -21.31 -10.28
C PHE A 25 3.85 -21.00 -11.74
N PHE A 26 5.00 -20.36 -11.95
CA PHE A 26 5.56 -20.16 -13.27
C PHE A 26 6.78 -21.06 -13.42
N PRO A 27 6.78 -22.04 -14.35
CA PRO A 27 7.97 -22.82 -14.64
C PRO A 27 9.02 -21.90 -15.27
N MET A 28 10.18 -21.78 -14.64
CA MET A 28 11.30 -20.99 -15.16
C MET A 28 12.54 -21.87 -15.34
N HIS A 29 13.36 -21.57 -16.34
CA HIS A 29 14.65 -22.21 -16.56
C HIS A 29 15.75 -21.18 -16.29
N VAL A 30 16.69 -21.51 -15.41
CA VAL A 30 17.79 -20.60 -15.05
C VAL A 30 19.12 -21.22 -15.49
N GLY A 31 19.66 -20.73 -16.60
CA GLY A 31 20.97 -21.15 -17.14
C GLY A 31 20.89 -22.28 -18.18
N LEU A 32 21.99 -22.45 -18.93
CA LEU A 32 22.15 -23.55 -19.89
C LEU A 32 22.41 -24.85 -19.13
N GLY A 33 21.46 -25.79 -19.19
CA GLY A 33 21.61 -27.15 -18.64
C GLY A 33 20.98 -27.38 -17.26
N ALA A 34 20.38 -26.37 -16.63
CA ALA A 34 19.58 -26.56 -15.43
C ALA A 34 18.14 -27.00 -15.77
N GLY A 35 17.59 -27.93 -14.98
CA GLY A 35 16.18 -28.32 -15.08
C GLY A 35 15.21 -27.20 -14.66
N PRO A 36 13.91 -27.35 -14.94
CA PRO A 36 12.91 -26.33 -14.60
C PRO A 36 12.82 -26.12 -13.08
N ILE A 37 12.77 -24.86 -12.66
CA ILE A 37 12.39 -24.48 -11.29
C ILE A 37 10.92 -24.06 -11.27
N HIS A 38 10.18 -24.54 -10.28
CA HIS A 38 8.82 -24.10 -10.01
C HIS A 38 8.89 -22.89 -9.08
N LEU A 39 8.85 -21.69 -9.66
CA LEU A 39 8.89 -20.45 -8.90
C LEU A 39 7.46 -19.99 -8.58
N TYR A 40 7.17 -19.78 -7.29
CA TYR A 40 6.07 -18.93 -6.88
C TYR A 40 6.50 -17.48 -7.06
N THR A 41 5.70 -16.69 -7.76
CA THR A 41 5.88 -15.25 -7.79
C THR A 41 4.53 -14.56 -7.90
N HIS A 42 4.34 -13.50 -7.11
CA HIS A 42 3.16 -12.66 -7.21
C HIS A 42 3.52 -11.20 -6.96
N SER A 43 2.86 -10.30 -7.70
CA SER A 43 2.97 -8.86 -7.54
C SER A 43 1.62 -8.32 -7.05
N PHE A 44 1.62 -7.74 -5.85
CA PHE A 44 0.46 -7.10 -5.26
C PHE A 44 0.48 -5.62 -5.66
N LEU A 45 -0.22 -5.30 -6.74
CA LEU A 45 -0.41 -3.93 -7.19
C LEU A 45 -1.16 -3.12 -6.12
N SER A 46 -0.80 -1.85 -5.95
CA SER A 46 -1.36 -0.95 -4.93
C SER A 46 -1.00 -1.27 -3.48
N PHE A 47 -0.02 -2.16 -3.27
CA PHE A 47 0.55 -2.49 -1.96
C PHE A 47 2.04 -2.10 -1.84
N GLY A 48 2.56 -1.33 -2.80
CA GLY A 48 3.82 -0.60 -2.61
C GLY A 48 3.66 0.56 -1.63
N TYR A 49 4.78 1.07 -1.11
CA TYR A 49 4.78 2.04 0.00
C TYR A 49 3.98 3.32 -0.30
N VAL A 50 4.20 3.94 -1.47
CA VAL A 50 3.57 5.21 -1.83
C VAL A 50 2.06 5.03 -1.96
N THR A 51 1.63 4.00 -2.70
CA THR A 51 0.22 3.72 -2.89
C THR A 51 -0.47 3.33 -1.58
N ALA A 52 0.15 2.46 -0.79
CA ALA A 52 -0.39 2.04 0.50
C ALA A 52 -0.53 3.23 1.46
N PHE A 53 0.49 4.10 1.55
CA PHE A 53 0.44 5.30 2.38
C PHE A 53 -0.71 6.22 1.97
N GLN A 54 -0.87 6.46 0.66
CA GLN A 54 -1.98 7.27 0.13
C GLN A 54 -3.34 6.65 0.44
N ARG A 55 -3.51 5.33 0.30
CA ARG A 55 -4.75 4.61 0.64
C ARG A 55 -5.06 4.69 2.14
N VAL A 56 -4.06 4.51 3.02
CA VAL A 56 -4.22 4.73 4.47
C VAL A 56 -4.68 6.15 4.76
N SER A 57 -4.02 7.13 4.14
CA SER A 57 -4.31 8.54 4.34
C SER A 57 -5.74 8.89 3.92
N MET A 58 -6.19 8.37 2.76
CA MET A 58 -7.57 8.51 2.28
C MET A 58 -8.59 7.84 3.18
N ARG A 59 -8.30 6.65 3.72
CA ARG A 59 -9.18 5.96 4.67
C ARG A 59 -9.39 6.78 5.95
N ILE A 60 -8.30 7.24 6.55
CA ILE A 60 -8.34 8.09 7.76
C ILE A 60 -9.12 9.37 7.46
N LEU A 61 -8.89 9.95 6.28
CA LEU A 61 -9.60 11.15 5.87
C LEU A 61 -11.09 10.91 5.63
N GLY A 62 -11.50 9.82 5.00
CA GLY A 62 -12.91 9.47 4.78
C GLY A 62 -13.69 9.38 6.10
N GLN A 63 -13.05 8.86 7.16
CA GLN A 63 -13.61 8.85 8.50
C GLN A 63 -13.80 10.27 9.09
N LEU A 64 -13.00 11.24 8.63
CA LEU A 64 -13.02 12.64 9.06
C LEU A 64 -13.79 13.59 8.12
N ALA A 65 -14.02 13.20 6.87
CA ALA A 65 -14.61 14.04 5.82
C ALA A 65 -16.06 14.44 6.12
N HIS A 66 -16.78 13.65 6.91
CA HIS A 66 -18.08 14.04 7.47
C HIS A 66 -18.04 15.32 8.33
N ARG A 67 -16.84 15.86 8.64
CA ARG A 67 -16.63 17.04 9.50
C ARG A 67 -16.10 18.28 8.77
N GLY A 68 -15.98 18.29 7.44
CA GLY A 68 -15.49 19.46 6.68
C GLY A 68 -14.03 19.85 7.01
N THR A 69 -13.22 18.86 7.39
CA THR A 69 -11.93 19.11 8.04
C THR A 69 -10.83 19.50 7.01
N LYS A 70 -10.14 20.61 7.29
CA LYS A 70 -8.97 21.10 6.51
C LYS A 70 -7.62 20.64 7.06
N GLU A 71 -7.62 20.06 8.26
CA GLU A 71 -6.43 19.60 8.98
C GLU A 71 -6.62 18.17 9.46
N MET A 72 -5.61 17.32 9.32
CA MET A 72 -5.65 15.92 9.72
C MET A 72 -4.40 15.53 10.48
N HIS A 73 -4.58 15.03 11.71
CA HIS A 73 -3.51 14.41 12.48
C HIS A 73 -3.24 13.00 11.97
N HIS A 74 -2.15 12.79 11.25
CA HIS A 74 -1.79 11.53 10.62
C HIS A 74 -0.95 10.66 11.58
N PRO A 75 -1.45 9.48 12.02
CA PRO A 75 -0.77 8.63 13.00
C PRO A 75 0.57 8.08 12.49
N CYS A 76 0.68 7.78 11.19
CA CYS A 76 1.92 7.26 10.60
C CYS A 76 3.01 8.31 10.33
N MET A 77 2.69 9.61 10.44
CA MET A 77 3.69 10.66 10.24
C MET A 77 4.33 11.04 11.57
N LEU A 78 5.63 11.33 11.56
CA LEU A 78 6.38 11.72 12.76
C LEU A 78 5.88 13.06 13.31
N LYS A 79 5.88 13.19 14.65
CA LYS A 79 5.53 14.44 15.32
C LYS A 79 6.39 15.61 14.83
N GLY A 80 5.77 16.76 14.62
CA GLY A 80 6.43 17.96 14.10
C GLY A 80 6.59 18.00 12.58
N VAL A 81 6.28 16.91 11.86
CA VAL A 81 6.21 16.93 10.40
C VAL A 81 4.85 17.46 9.97
N SER A 82 4.85 18.44 9.08
CA SER A 82 3.65 19.00 8.46
C SER A 82 3.77 18.93 6.94
N TRP A 83 2.70 18.53 6.27
CA TRP A 83 2.65 18.45 4.82
C TRP A 83 1.32 19.00 4.28
N HIS A 84 1.41 19.91 3.32
CA HIS A 84 0.27 20.46 2.60
C HIS A 84 0.08 19.65 1.33
N VAL A 85 -1.05 18.95 1.21
CA VAL A 85 -1.35 18.17 0.00
C VAL A 85 -2.57 18.77 -0.68
N GLN A 86 -2.44 19.03 -1.98
CA GLN A 86 -3.56 19.46 -2.81
C GLN A 86 -4.55 18.31 -2.98
N ALA A 87 -5.85 18.62 -3.04
CA ALA A 87 -6.91 17.60 -3.15
C ALA A 87 -6.76 16.69 -4.38
N ASP A 88 -6.23 17.21 -5.48
CA ASP A 88 -5.98 16.50 -6.75
C ASP A 88 -4.71 15.64 -6.73
N LYS A 89 -3.81 15.86 -5.76
CA LYS A 89 -2.54 15.13 -5.58
C LYS A 89 -2.57 14.14 -4.41
N PHE A 90 -3.67 14.11 -3.67
CA PHE A 90 -3.85 13.24 -2.51
C PHE A 90 -4.55 11.95 -2.93
N GLY A 91 -3.78 10.96 -3.40
CA GLY A 91 -4.31 9.63 -3.74
C GLY A 91 -3.57 8.96 -4.90
N VAL A 92 -3.68 7.63 -4.96
CA VAL A 92 -3.50 6.90 -6.22
C VAL A 92 -4.83 6.96 -6.95
N SER A 93 -4.81 7.31 -8.24
CA SER A 93 -5.97 7.18 -9.10
C SER A 93 -6.31 5.70 -9.24
N THR A 94 -7.13 5.20 -8.32
CA THR A 94 -7.82 3.92 -8.47
C THR A 94 -9.23 4.22 -8.94
N THR A 95 -9.86 3.30 -9.68
CA THR A 95 -11.24 3.44 -10.19
C THR A 95 -12.29 3.66 -9.08
N GLU A 96 -11.90 3.54 -7.81
CA GLU A 96 -12.78 3.58 -6.64
C GLU A 96 -12.48 4.74 -5.67
N THR A 97 -11.45 5.55 -5.91
CA THR A 97 -11.15 6.68 -5.03
C THR A 97 -12.00 7.90 -5.41
N PRO A 98 -12.92 8.38 -4.53
CA PRO A 98 -13.67 9.58 -4.81
C PRO A 98 -12.71 10.77 -4.90
N ALA A 99 -12.76 11.52 -6.01
CA ALA A 99 -12.07 12.78 -6.13
C ALA A 99 -12.56 13.72 -5.02
N ARG A 100 -11.65 14.18 -4.16
CA ARG A 100 -12.01 15.16 -3.12
C ARG A 100 -12.26 16.51 -3.78
N THR A 101 -13.43 17.08 -3.53
CA THR A 101 -13.88 18.37 -4.09
C THR A 101 -13.46 19.59 -3.25
N GLU A 102 -12.96 19.40 -2.03
CA GLU A 102 -12.66 20.50 -1.11
C GLU A 102 -11.18 20.63 -0.72
N GLY A 103 -10.49 21.63 -1.28
CA GLY A 103 -9.29 22.31 -0.74
C GLY A 103 -8.04 21.48 -0.38
N PRO A 104 -6.88 22.14 -0.21
CA PRO A 104 -5.69 21.46 0.28
C PRO A 104 -5.88 20.99 1.74
N ILE A 105 -5.32 19.83 2.05
CA ILE A 105 -5.35 19.24 3.40
C ILE A 105 -4.00 19.47 4.05
N HIS A 106 -4.03 19.95 5.29
CA HIS A 106 -2.86 20.05 6.14
C HIS A 106 -2.72 18.76 6.96
N LEU A 107 -1.76 17.93 6.60
CA LEU A 107 -1.39 16.74 7.38
C LEU A 107 -0.40 17.14 8.46
N GLN A 108 -0.70 16.81 9.71
CA GLN A 108 0.25 16.95 10.82
C GLN A 108 0.56 15.59 11.41
N GLY A 109 1.83 15.29 11.62
CA GLY A 109 2.22 14.01 12.19
C GLY A 109 1.87 13.90 13.66
N ALA A 110 1.15 12.84 14.02
CA ALA A 110 0.82 12.50 15.39
C ALA A 110 1.80 11.50 16.02
N GLY A 111 2.55 10.75 15.20
CA GLY A 111 3.52 9.75 15.65
C GLY A 111 2.93 8.71 16.58
N ASP A 112 1.87 8.03 16.13
CA ASP A 112 1.15 6.98 16.87
C ASP A 112 1.28 5.65 16.11
N PHE A 113 2.22 4.82 16.55
CA PHE A 113 2.53 3.56 15.89
C PHE A 113 1.37 2.57 15.92
N GLU A 114 0.65 2.47 17.05
CA GLU A 114 -0.46 1.53 17.21
C GLU A 114 -1.60 1.87 16.26
N ARG A 115 -2.02 3.14 16.22
CA ARG A 115 -3.05 3.59 15.27
C ARG A 115 -2.57 3.48 13.83
N CYS A 116 -1.30 3.76 13.55
CA CYS A 116 -0.74 3.58 12.21
C CYS A 116 -0.79 2.12 11.76
N SER A 117 -0.32 1.19 12.60
CA SER A 117 -0.32 -0.23 12.30
C SER A 117 -1.73 -0.77 12.10
N GLN A 118 -2.70 -0.32 12.89
CA GLN A 118 -4.11 -0.70 12.72
C GLN A 118 -4.66 -0.19 11.39
N ALA A 119 -4.39 1.07 11.04
CA ALA A 119 -4.84 1.65 9.78
C ALA A 119 -4.21 0.97 8.55
N ALA A 120 -2.92 0.62 8.61
CA ALA A 120 -2.24 -0.12 7.55
C ALA A 120 -2.79 -1.55 7.41
N ARG A 121 -3.02 -2.27 8.51
CA ARG A 121 -3.61 -3.62 8.48
C ARG A 121 -5.03 -3.63 7.92
N ALA A 122 -5.81 -2.57 8.14
CA ALA A 122 -7.15 -2.46 7.59
C ALA A 122 -7.17 -2.52 6.05
N LEU A 123 -6.07 -2.16 5.36
CA LEU A 123 -5.97 -2.30 3.90
C LEU A 123 -5.91 -3.75 3.42
N LEU A 124 -5.59 -4.72 4.30
CA LEU A 124 -5.44 -6.13 3.95
C LEU A 124 -6.76 -6.92 4.10
N ILE A 125 -7.75 -6.37 4.81
CA ILE A 125 -9.02 -7.05 5.13
C ILE A 125 -10.09 -6.75 4.06
N GLU A 126 -9.90 -5.70 3.28
CA GLU A 126 -10.81 -5.28 2.20
C GLU A 126 -10.33 -5.75 0.80
N ALA A 127 -9.45 -6.75 0.76
CA ALA A 127 -8.93 -7.35 -0.48
C ALA A 127 -9.76 -8.58 -0.91
#